data_AF-A0A527IPP0-F1
#
_entry.id   AF-A0A527IPP0-F1
#
_cell.length_a   1.000
_cell.length_b   1.000
_cell.length_c   1.000
_cell.angle_alpha   90.00
_cell.angle_beta   90.00
_cell.angle_gamma   90.00
#
_symmetry.space_group_name_H-M   'P 1'
#
loop_
_entity.id
_entity.type
_entity.pdbx_description
1 polymer ?
#
loop_
_entity_poly.entity_id
_entity_poly.type
_entity_poly.pdbx_seq_one_letter_code
_entity_poly.pdbx_strand_id
1 'polypeptide(L)'
;MSREYENDGALHAKLIEEVLSHYPDKAAKRRKKHLNVAKSGNEAGGESEVLSECDVKSNIKSIPGVMTIRGCAYAGSKGVVWGPVKDMVHISHGPVGCGQYS
;
A
#
# COMPACT_ATOMS: atom_id res chain seq x y z
N MET A 1 4.75 -0.16 -28.57
CA MET A 1 5.12 0.78 -27.49
C MET A 1 6.01 1.84 -28.13
N SER A 2 5.59 3.10 -28.10
CA SER A 2 6.28 4.21 -28.77
C SER A 2 7.71 4.37 -28.25
N ARG A 3 8.65 4.69 -29.14
CA ARG A 3 10.11 4.81 -28.87
C ARG A 3 10.48 6.09 -28.08
N GLU A 4 9.52 6.77 -27.47
CA GLU A 4 9.67 8.08 -26.80
C GLU A 4 9.46 7.99 -25.28
N TYR A 5 9.38 6.78 -24.71
CA TYR A 5 9.20 6.60 -23.27
C TYR A 5 10.54 6.73 -22.55
N GLU A 6 10.78 7.89 -21.94
CA GLU A 6 11.86 8.08 -20.96
C GLU A 6 11.32 7.78 -19.55
N ASN A 7 11.96 6.82 -18.88
CA ASN A 7 11.57 6.34 -17.56
C ASN A 7 12.41 7.06 -16.48
N ASP A 8 12.07 8.33 -16.21
CA ASP A 8 12.80 9.18 -15.27
C ASP A 8 11.99 9.53 -14.01
N GLY A 9 12.69 9.98 -12.97
CA GLY A 9 12.06 10.37 -11.70
C GLY A 9 11.12 11.56 -11.84
N ALA A 10 11.36 12.45 -12.81
CA ALA A 10 10.51 13.61 -13.08
C ALA A 10 9.16 13.22 -13.71
N LEU A 11 9.15 12.26 -14.63
CA LEU A 11 7.93 11.65 -15.19
C LEU A 11 7.12 10.98 -14.08
N HIS A 12 7.77 10.23 -13.18
CA HIS A 12 7.07 9.62 -12.05
C HIS A 12 6.43 10.63 -11.10
N ALA A 13 7.10 11.75 -10.81
CA ALA A 13 6.54 12.81 -9.99
C ALA A 13 5.31 13.45 -10.67
N LYS A 14 5.38 13.73 -11.97
CA LYS A 14 4.26 14.26 -12.76
C LYS A 14 3.07 13.29 -12.79
N LEU A 15 3.33 11.99 -12.97
CA LEU A 15 2.31 10.94 -12.93
C LEU A 15 1.60 10.90 -11.57
N ILE A 16 2.34 11.02 -10.46
CA ILE A 16 1.75 11.08 -9.11
C ILE A 16 0.82 12.30 -8.99
N GLU A 17 1.23 13.47 -9.49
CA GLU A 17 0.41 14.69 -9.44
C GLU A 17 -0.85 14.58 -10.31
N GLU A 18 -0.73 14.05 -11.53
CA GLU A 18 -1.85 13.80 -12.43
C GLU A 18 -2.90 12.89 -11.79
N VAL A 19 -2.47 11.77 -11.20
CA VAL A 19 -3.37 10.85 -10.49
C VAL A 19 -3.98 11.52 -9.27
N LEU A 20 -3.21 12.33 -8.53
CA LEU A 20 -3.72 13.02 -7.34
C LEU A 20 -4.74 14.11 -7.64
N SER A 21 -4.70 14.72 -8.83
CA SER A 21 -5.64 15.75 -9.26
C SER A 21 -7.10 15.26 -9.37
N HIS A 22 -7.30 13.94 -9.52
CA HIS A 22 -8.62 13.32 -9.60
C HIS A 22 -9.26 13.06 -8.23
N TYR A 23 -8.50 13.23 -7.13
CA TYR A 23 -9.02 13.07 -5.78
C TYR A 23 -9.56 14.40 -5.24
N PRO A 24 -10.60 14.35 -4.38
CA PRO A 24 -10.97 15.51 -3.57
C PRO A 24 -9.81 15.97 -2.68
N ASP A 25 -9.71 17.28 -2.39
CA ASP A 25 -8.57 17.90 -1.69
C ASP A 25 -8.12 17.16 -0.42
N LYS A 26 -9.08 16.76 0.41
CA LYS A 26 -8.81 16.03 1.65
C LYS A 26 -8.19 14.65 1.40
N ALA A 27 -8.66 13.94 0.37
CA ALA A 27 -8.14 12.64 0.00
C ALA A 27 -6.78 12.79 -0.70
N ALA A 28 -6.63 13.75 -1.61
CA ALA A 28 -5.38 14.06 -2.29
C ALA A 28 -4.25 14.38 -1.29
N LYS A 29 -4.49 15.27 -0.32
CA LYS A 29 -3.51 15.63 0.73
C LYS A 29 -3.10 14.44 1.59
N ARG A 30 -4.00 13.47 1.82
CA ARG A 30 -3.70 12.25 2.56
C ARG A 30 -2.94 11.24 1.69
N ARG A 31 -3.36 11.02 0.43
CA ARG A 31 -2.72 10.09 -0.51
C ARG A 31 -1.32 10.54 -0.93
N LYS A 32 -1.07 11.85 -1.03
CA LYS A 32 0.27 12.40 -1.34
C LYS A 32 1.35 11.91 -0.38
N LYS A 33 1.00 11.63 0.89
CA LYS A 33 1.95 11.12 1.89
C LYS A 33 2.31 9.64 1.70
N HIS A 34 1.59 8.92 0.81
CA HIS A 34 1.73 7.49 0.55
C HIS A 34 2.38 7.18 -0.80
N LEU A 35 2.72 8.22 -1.58
CA LEU A 35 3.29 8.10 -2.92
C LEU A 35 4.57 8.93 -2.96
N ASN A 36 5.67 8.34 -3.40
CA ASN A 36 6.93 9.03 -3.63
C ASN A 36 7.70 8.35 -4.76
N VAL A 37 8.68 9.04 -5.31
CA VAL A 37 9.59 8.53 -6.34
C VAL A 37 10.79 7.90 -5.66
N ALA A 38 11.03 6.62 -5.91
CA ALA A 38 12.19 5.93 -5.36
C ALA A 38 13.48 6.52 -5.94
N LYS A 39 14.46 6.80 -5.08
CA LYS A 39 15.81 7.20 -5.49
C LYS A 39 16.71 5.96 -5.46
N SER A 40 17.52 5.77 -6.50
CA SER A 40 18.52 4.70 -6.51
C SER A 40 19.67 5.05 -5.56
N GLY A 41 20.23 4.04 -4.89
CA GLY A 41 21.29 4.21 -3.87
C GLY A 41 22.62 4.80 -4.36
N ASN A 42 22.76 5.13 -5.65
CA ASN A 42 23.96 5.76 -6.22
C ASN A 42 23.92 7.30 -6.25
N GLU A 43 22.80 7.94 -5.92
CA GLU A 43 22.67 9.40 -5.86
C GLU A 43 22.58 9.95 -4.42
N ALA A 44 22.50 9.06 -3.44
CA ALA A 44 22.70 9.39 -2.03
C ALA A 44 24.17 9.14 -1.70
N GLY A 45 24.95 10.20 -1.58
CA GLY A 45 26.33 10.10 -1.10
C GLY A 45 26.35 9.45 0.28
N GLY A 46 26.99 8.28 0.38
CA GLY A 46 27.27 7.60 1.64
C GLY A 46 26.11 6.75 2.17
N GLU A 47 26.42 5.53 2.56
CA GLU A 47 25.70 4.69 3.52
C GLU A 47 24.18 4.51 3.36
N SER A 48 23.78 3.57 2.49
CA SER A 48 22.60 2.70 2.61
C SER A 48 21.41 3.29 3.41
N GLU A 49 20.94 4.49 3.03
CA GLU A 49 19.77 5.06 3.67
C GLU A 49 18.56 4.22 3.29
N VAL A 50 17.97 3.59 4.31
CA VAL A 50 16.75 2.83 4.15
C VAL A 50 15.67 3.81 3.66
N LEU A 51 15.26 3.67 2.39
CA LEU A 51 14.25 4.48 1.70
C LEU A 51 12.89 4.60 2.44
N SER A 52 12.69 3.90 3.56
CA SER A 52 11.36 3.52 4.04
C SER A 52 10.78 4.30 5.22
N GLU A 53 11.55 5.03 6.04
CA GLU A 53 10.98 5.65 7.25
C GLU A 53 10.63 7.14 7.11
N CYS A 54 11.43 7.93 6.40
CA CYS A 54 11.22 9.39 6.33
C CYS A 54 10.33 9.85 5.17
N ASP A 55 10.30 9.10 4.06
CA ASP A 55 9.77 9.60 2.78
C ASP A 55 8.34 9.16 2.44
N VAL A 56 7.84 8.06 3.02
CA VAL A 56 6.48 7.56 2.77
C VAL A 56 5.82 7.17 4.10
N LYS A 57 4.67 7.78 4.40
CA LYS A 57 3.89 7.36 5.57
C LYS A 57 3.25 6.01 5.28
N SER A 58 3.35 5.07 6.20
CA SER A 58 2.71 3.75 6.10
C SER A 58 1.89 3.44 7.36
N ASN A 59 1.22 2.29 7.41
CA ASN A 59 0.43 1.84 8.57
C ASN A 59 -0.59 2.85 9.14
N ILE A 60 -1.20 3.68 8.29
CA ILE A 60 -2.33 4.54 8.70
C ILE A 60 -3.65 4.04 8.11
N LYS A 61 -4.77 4.50 8.67
CA LYS A 61 -6.13 4.13 8.22
C LYS A 61 -6.35 4.45 6.74
N SER A 62 -6.91 3.49 6.00
CA SER A 62 -7.33 3.70 4.61
C SER A 62 -8.36 4.83 4.50
N ILE A 63 -8.38 5.48 3.34
CA ILE A 63 -9.37 6.53 3.05
C ILE A 63 -10.70 5.84 2.69
N PRO A 64 -11.86 6.32 3.17
CA PRO A 64 -13.15 5.76 2.75
C PRO A 64 -13.38 5.93 1.24
N GLY A 65 -13.94 4.91 0.58
CA GLY A 65 -14.38 4.99 -0.82
C GLY A 65 -13.28 4.90 -1.89
N VAL A 66 -12.01 4.66 -1.54
CA VAL A 66 -10.90 4.59 -2.53
C VAL A 66 -10.56 3.19 -3.03
N MET A 67 -11.47 2.22 -2.84
CA MET A 67 -11.25 0.80 -3.21
C MET A 67 -9.89 0.26 -2.74
N THR A 68 -9.65 0.31 -1.43
CA THR A 68 -8.39 -0.19 -0.85
C THR A 68 -8.25 -1.71 -1.03
N ILE A 69 -7.04 -2.17 -1.31
CA ILE A 69 -6.71 -3.61 -1.49
C ILE A 69 -6.49 -4.31 -0.12
N ARG A 70 -6.67 -3.60 1.00
CA ARG A 70 -6.46 -4.18 2.34
C ARG A 70 -7.61 -5.10 2.74
N GLY A 71 -7.27 -6.16 3.46
CA GLY A 71 -8.22 -6.97 4.24
C GLY A 71 -8.49 -6.41 5.64
N CYS A 72 -8.87 -7.30 6.56
CA CYS A 72 -9.14 -6.97 7.97
C CYS A 72 -8.26 -7.79 8.92
N ALA A 73 -8.30 -7.45 10.22
CA ALA A 73 -7.52 -8.16 11.24
C ALA A 73 -7.89 -9.65 11.36
N TYR A 74 -9.16 -10.02 11.10
CA TYR A 74 -9.58 -11.44 11.08
C TYR A 74 -8.85 -12.22 9.98
N ALA A 75 -8.74 -11.67 8.77
CA ALA A 75 -7.99 -12.31 7.69
C ALA A 75 -6.52 -12.50 8.04
N GLY A 76 -5.90 -11.50 8.68
CA GLY A 76 -4.52 -11.60 9.17
C GLY A 76 -4.32 -12.62 10.30
N SER A 77 -5.28 -12.76 11.21
CA SER A 77 -5.20 -13.72 12.31
C SER A 77 -5.57 -15.14 11.85
N LYS A 78 -6.84 -15.36 11.49
CA LYS A 78 -7.35 -16.69 11.12
C LYS A 78 -6.79 -17.15 9.78
N GLY A 79 -6.87 -16.32 8.74
CA GLY A 79 -6.53 -16.75 7.37
C GLY A 79 -5.03 -16.97 7.16
N VAL A 80 -4.19 -16.18 7.82
CA VAL A 80 -2.73 -16.20 7.60
C VAL A 80 -1.99 -16.95 8.71
N VAL A 81 -2.22 -16.63 9.98
CA VAL A 81 -1.38 -17.14 11.08
C VAL A 81 -1.94 -18.43 11.69
N TRP A 82 -3.20 -18.44 12.10
CA TRP A 82 -3.80 -19.58 12.80
C TRP A 82 -4.24 -20.70 11.85
N GLY A 83 -4.84 -20.35 10.71
CA GLY A 83 -5.41 -21.30 9.74
C GLY A 83 -4.47 -22.42 9.27
N PRO A 84 -3.17 -22.16 9.03
CA PRO A 84 -2.22 -23.21 8.66
C PRO A 84 -1.89 -24.23 9.75
N VAL A 85 -2.29 -24.02 11.00
CA VAL A 85 -2.03 -24.99 12.08
C VAL A 85 -3.02 -26.15 11.97
N LYS A 86 -2.53 -27.26 11.40
CA LYS A 86 -3.33 -28.39 10.90
C LYS A 86 -3.95 -29.31 11.96
N ASP A 87 -3.45 -29.29 13.18
CA ASP A 87 -3.84 -30.16 14.30
C ASP A 87 -4.75 -29.45 15.32
N MET A 88 -5.31 -28.30 14.93
CA MET A 88 -6.30 -27.55 15.69
C MET A 88 -7.53 -27.27 14.84
N VAL A 89 -8.69 -27.13 15.50
CA VAL A 89 -9.92 -26.65 14.88
C VAL A 89 -10.05 -25.15 15.18
N HIS A 90 -10.00 -24.32 14.14
CA HIS A 90 -10.15 -22.86 14.26
C HIS A 90 -11.60 -22.45 14.00
N ILE A 91 -12.31 -22.02 15.04
CA ILE A 91 -13.72 -21.63 14.94
C ILE A 91 -13.83 -20.16 14.52
N SER A 92 -14.38 -19.91 13.33
CA SER A 92 -14.78 -18.57 12.89
C SER A 92 -16.06 -18.12 13.58
N HIS A 93 -15.94 -17.54 14.78
CA HIS A 93 -17.09 -17.13 15.57
C HIS A 93 -17.73 -15.83 15.04
N GLY A 94 -18.91 -15.96 14.43
CA GLY A 94 -19.68 -14.85 13.87
C GLY A 94 -20.64 -15.32 12.77
N PRO A 95 -21.17 -14.39 11.96
CA PRO A 95 -21.97 -14.72 10.77
C PRO A 95 -21.16 -15.54 9.74
N VAL A 96 -21.87 -16.23 8.85
CA VAL A 96 -21.30 -17.19 7.88
C VAL A 96 -20.27 -16.59 6.91
N GLY A 97 -20.35 -15.28 6.62
CA GLY A 97 -19.56 -14.65 5.55
C GLY A 97 -18.05 -14.82 5.70
N CYS A 98 -17.48 -14.50 6.87
CA CYS A 98 -16.03 -14.54 7.06
C CYS A 98 -15.46 -15.95 6.91
N GLY A 99 -16.15 -16.97 7.44
CA GLY A 99 -15.69 -18.37 7.38
C GLY A 99 -15.69 -18.94 5.95
N GLN A 100 -16.67 -18.56 5.13
CA GLN A 100 -16.81 -19.11 3.77
C GLN A 100 -15.77 -18.59 2.77
N TYR A 101 -15.32 -17.34 2.92
CA TYR A 101 -14.38 -16.69 1.99
C TYR A 101 -12.91 -16.74 2.46
N SER A 102 -12.59 -17.45 3.56
CA SER A 102 -11.25 -17.44 4.20
C SER A 102 -10.73 -18.80 4.61
#